data_AF-D6AR63-F1
#
_entry.id   AF-D6AR63-F1
#
_cell.length_a   1.000
_cell.length_b   1.000
_cell.length_c   1.000
_cell.angle_alpha   90.00
_cell.angle_beta   90.00
_cell.angle_gamma   90.00
#
_symmetry.space_group_name_H-M   'P 1'
#
loop_
_entity.id
_entity.type
_entity.pdbx_description
1 polymer ?
#
loop_
_entity_poly.entity_id
_entity_poly.type
_entity_poly.pdbx_seq_one_letter_code
_entity_poly.pdbx_strand_id
1 'polypeptide(L)'
;MTRHGPMDEFCWMDLKTRDPSGTAAFFSAVLGWDFAVDEADWRRAVKISAGDHRIGGVSDLAQPVYPPGLPAHVAYYLAVDDVDHRTAVAAENGARILVPPFDAGDQGRIATLIDPVGAAVSFWRPRGFAGWPVSPPDEGGAIPDHMVLVCADPERARHFYTGTTGAPLARVTFLEAAPGAAPHWEVSLAVGDPGRVA
;
A
#
# COMPACT_ATOMS: atom_id res chain seq x y z
N MET A 1 -9.14 -8.30 23.37
CA MET A 1 -8.99 -7.05 22.59
C MET A 1 -7.95 -7.33 21.51
N THR A 2 -8.36 -7.42 20.26
CA THR A 2 -7.41 -7.63 19.15
C THR A 2 -6.63 -6.33 18.97
N ARG A 3 -5.32 -6.37 19.23
CA ARG A 3 -4.44 -5.21 19.01
C ARG A 3 -4.41 -4.97 17.50
N HIS A 4 -5.00 -3.87 17.06
CA HIS A 4 -4.73 -3.34 15.72
C HIS A 4 -3.28 -2.80 15.72
N GLY A 5 -2.60 -2.85 14.56
CA GLY A 5 -1.32 -2.15 14.39
C GLY A 5 -1.48 -0.63 14.51
N PRO A 6 -0.41 0.15 14.28
CA PRO A 6 -0.53 1.61 14.23
C PRO A 6 -1.55 2.02 13.17
N MET A 7 -2.45 2.94 13.53
CA MET A 7 -3.39 3.56 12.60
C MET A 7 -2.73 4.78 11.96
N ASP A 8 -3.28 5.21 10.83
CA ASP A 8 -2.80 6.36 10.05
C ASP A 8 -1.37 6.17 9.51
N GLU A 9 -1.00 4.91 9.27
CA GLU A 9 0.28 4.48 8.69
C GLU A 9 0.05 3.51 7.53
N PHE A 10 0.95 3.53 6.54
CA PHE A 10 0.92 2.54 5.46
C PHE A 10 1.24 1.16 6.01
N CYS A 11 0.41 0.19 5.64
CA CYS A 11 0.34 -1.10 6.32
C CYS A 11 0.33 -2.29 5.37
N TRP A 12 0.19 -2.06 4.07
CA TRP A 12 0.19 -3.13 3.08
C TRP A 12 0.54 -2.60 1.69
N MET A 13 1.12 -3.46 0.86
CA MET A 13 1.17 -3.29 -0.58
C MET A 13 0.69 -4.55 -1.27
N ASP A 14 0.11 -4.39 -2.44
CA ASP A 14 -0.30 -5.49 -3.27
C ASP A 14 0.21 -5.27 -4.70
N LEU A 15 1.07 -6.18 -5.15
CA LEU A 15 1.59 -6.17 -6.51
C LEU A 15 0.50 -6.70 -7.44
N LYS A 16 -0.09 -5.80 -8.23
CA LYS A 16 -1.15 -6.13 -9.19
C LYS A 16 -0.51 -6.39 -10.54
N THR A 17 -0.52 -7.64 -10.99
CA THR A 17 0.22 -8.11 -12.16
C THR A 17 -0.56 -9.14 -12.96
N ARG A 18 -0.21 -9.32 -14.25
CA ARG A 18 -0.72 -10.44 -15.08
C ARG A 18 0.24 -11.62 -15.15
N ASP A 19 1.43 -11.48 -14.56
CA ASP A 19 2.42 -12.55 -14.46
C ASP A 19 2.90 -12.64 -13.01
N PRO A 20 2.10 -13.27 -12.11
CA PRO A 20 2.49 -13.44 -10.71
C PRO A 20 3.82 -14.18 -10.55
N SER A 21 4.08 -15.19 -11.38
CA SER A 21 5.32 -15.98 -11.36
C SER A 21 6.54 -15.15 -11.74
N GLY A 22 6.50 -14.42 -12.85
CA GLY A 22 7.60 -13.57 -13.28
C GLY A 22 7.83 -12.39 -12.34
N THR A 23 6.74 -11.84 -11.77
CA THR A 23 6.81 -10.78 -10.75
C THR A 23 7.53 -11.28 -9.50
N ALA A 24 7.17 -12.47 -9.01
CA ALA A 24 7.84 -13.10 -7.87
C ALA A 24 9.33 -13.35 -8.18
N ALA A 25 9.64 -13.98 -9.33
CA ALA A 25 11.02 -14.26 -9.71
C ALA A 25 11.90 -12.99 -9.81
N PHE A 26 11.35 -11.91 -10.38
CA PHE A 26 12.05 -10.63 -10.49
C PHE A 26 12.35 -10.02 -9.11
N PHE A 27 11.34 -9.85 -8.26
CA PHE A 27 11.53 -9.22 -6.96
C PHE A 27 12.32 -10.09 -5.97
N SER A 28 12.24 -11.41 -6.07
CA SER A 28 13.15 -12.31 -5.34
C SER A 28 14.60 -12.11 -5.77
N ALA A 29 14.87 -11.97 -7.06
CA ALA A 29 16.23 -11.78 -7.56
C ALA A 29 16.83 -10.41 -7.19
N VAL A 30 16.03 -9.35 -7.28
CA VAL A 30 16.49 -7.95 -7.09
C VAL A 30 16.47 -7.52 -5.62
N LEU A 31 15.43 -7.91 -4.88
CA LEU A 31 15.20 -7.44 -3.50
C LEU A 31 15.37 -8.54 -2.45
N GLY A 32 15.51 -9.81 -2.86
CA GLY A 32 15.57 -10.92 -1.92
C GLY A 32 14.22 -11.20 -1.23
N TRP A 33 13.11 -10.72 -1.78
CA TRP A 33 11.78 -10.98 -1.23
C TRP A 33 11.33 -12.42 -1.47
N ASP A 34 10.67 -13.00 -0.48
CA ASP A 34 10.07 -14.32 -0.56
C ASP A 34 8.60 -14.24 -0.96
N PHE A 35 8.18 -15.20 -1.80
CA PHE A 35 6.80 -15.29 -2.28
C PHE A 35 6.26 -16.68 -1.99
N ALA A 36 5.19 -16.76 -1.23
CA ALA A 36 4.56 -18.03 -0.88
C ALA A 36 3.04 -17.93 -0.93
N VAL A 37 2.40 -19.01 -1.36
CA VAL A 37 0.95 -19.17 -1.22
C VAL A 37 0.62 -19.29 0.27
N ASP A 38 -0.28 -18.44 0.75
CA ASP A 38 -0.82 -18.57 2.10
C ASP A 38 -1.92 -19.64 2.10
N GLU A 39 -1.56 -20.84 2.51
CA GLU A 39 -2.48 -21.99 2.56
C GLU A 39 -3.58 -21.83 3.63
N ALA A 40 -3.42 -20.91 4.58
CA ALA A 40 -4.45 -20.57 5.55
C ALA A 40 -5.42 -19.50 5.02
N ASP A 41 -5.04 -18.75 3.99
CA ASP A 41 -5.94 -17.83 3.28
C ASP A 41 -6.85 -18.65 2.37
N TRP A 42 -8.17 -18.54 2.55
CA TRP A 42 -9.14 -19.24 1.71
C TRP A 42 -9.02 -18.87 0.23
N ARG A 43 -8.43 -17.71 -0.09
CA ARG A 43 -8.14 -17.28 -1.46
C ARG A 43 -6.86 -17.89 -2.03
N ARG A 44 -6.06 -18.59 -1.20
CA ARG A 44 -4.71 -19.08 -1.50
C ARG A 44 -3.86 -17.99 -2.17
N ALA A 45 -3.96 -16.78 -1.61
CA ALA A 45 -3.27 -15.61 -2.15
C ALA A 45 -1.76 -15.75 -1.93
N VAL A 46 -0.98 -15.30 -2.91
CA VAL A 46 0.47 -15.20 -2.76
C VAL A 46 0.78 -14.01 -1.87
N LYS A 47 1.65 -14.24 -0.88
CA LYS A 47 2.11 -13.23 0.08
C LYS A 47 3.59 -13.01 -0.11
N ILE A 48 3.99 -11.78 0.16
CA ILE A 48 5.36 -11.28 0.02
C ILE A 48 5.92 -11.13 1.43
N SER A 49 7.10 -11.68 1.65
CA SER A 49 7.86 -11.51 2.88
C SER A 49 9.26 -10.95 2.58
N ALA A 50 9.77 -10.15 3.52
CA ALA A 50 11.13 -9.64 3.55
C ALA A 50 11.76 -10.09 4.86
N GLY A 51 12.57 -11.16 4.81
CA GLY A 51 12.96 -11.89 6.01
C GLY A 51 11.72 -12.43 6.73
N ASP A 52 11.64 -12.20 8.04
CA ASP A 52 10.51 -12.67 8.88
C ASP A 52 9.27 -11.76 8.79
N HIS A 53 9.33 -10.69 8.00
CA HIS A 53 8.27 -9.68 7.93
C HIS A 53 7.38 -9.87 6.72
N ARG A 54 6.08 -9.92 6.96
CA ARG A 54 5.09 -10.00 5.88
C ARG A 54 4.76 -8.59 5.37
N ILE A 55 5.14 -8.33 4.12
CA ILE A 55 5.15 -7.00 3.52
C ILE A 55 4.20 -6.83 2.34
N GLY A 56 3.48 -7.86 1.91
CA GLY A 56 2.54 -7.64 0.82
C GLY A 56 1.86 -8.87 0.29
N GLY A 57 1.09 -8.64 -0.77
CA GLY A 57 0.44 -9.67 -1.56
C GLY A 57 0.73 -9.53 -3.04
N VAL A 58 0.35 -10.55 -3.79
CA VAL A 58 0.27 -10.48 -5.25
C VAL A 58 -1.16 -10.76 -5.67
N SER A 59 -1.70 -9.88 -6.51
CA SER A 59 -2.99 -10.05 -7.14
C SER A 59 -2.85 -10.27 -8.64
N ASP A 60 -3.43 -11.36 -9.10
CA ASP A 60 -3.51 -11.68 -10.53
C ASP A 60 -4.62 -10.85 -11.20
N LEU A 61 -4.20 -9.90 -12.04
CA LEU A 61 -5.06 -9.03 -12.84
C LEU A 61 -5.79 -9.76 -13.98
N ALA A 62 -5.49 -11.03 -14.23
CA ALA A 62 -6.27 -11.87 -15.15
C ALA A 62 -7.60 -12.35 -14.51
N GLN A 63 -7.74 -12.23 -13.19
CA GLN A 63 -8.97 -12.63 -12.49
C GLN A 63 -10.15 -11.71 -12.86
N PRO A 64 -11.38 -12.25 -13.01
CA PRO A 64 -12.54 -11.51 -13.51
C PRO A 64 -13.06 -10.43 -12.57
N VAL A 65 -12.57 -10.39 -11.32
CA VAL A 65 -12.86 -9.32 -10.35
C VAL A 65 -12.24 -7.99 -10.78
N TYR A 66 -11.18 -8.02 -11.60
CA TYR A 66 -10.51 -6.81 -12.08
C TYR A 66 -11.05 -6.37 -13.44
N PRO A 67 -11.17 -5.05 -13.67
CA PRO A 67 -11.61 -4.55 -14.96
C PRO A 67 -10.59 -4.92 -16.06
N PRO A 68 -11.05 -5.28 -17.26
CA PRO A 68 -10.18 -5.53 -18.40
C PRO A 68 -9.28 -4.31 -18.70
N GLY A 69 -8.02 -4.59 -19.02
CA GLY A 69 -7.06 -3.53 -19.40
C GLY A 69 -6.46 -2.73 -18.25
N LEU A 70 -6.80 -3.01 -16.98
CA LEU A 70 -6.13 -2.37 -15.85
C LEU A 70 -4.62 -2.63 -15.91
N PRO A 71 -3.74 -1.61 -15.93
CA PRO A 71 -2.30 -1.81 -16.03
C PRO A 71 -1.74 -2.46 -14.75
N ALA A 72 -0.56 -3.08 -14.87
CA ALA A 72 0.17 -3.55 -13.70
C ALA A 72 0.59 -2.35 -12.83
N HIS A 73 0.44 -2.47 -11.52
CA HIS A 73 0.72 -1.39 -10.56
C HIS A 73 0.93 -1.96 -9.15
N VAL A 74 1.42 -1.12 -8.25
CA VAL A 74 1.43 -1.40 -6.82
C VAL A 74 0.25 -0.67 -6.19
N ALA A 75 -0.61 -1.40 -5.50
CA ALA A 75 -1.67 -0.82 -4.69
C ALA A 75 -1.18 -0.67 -3.24
N TYR A 76 -1.21 0.54 -2.69
CA TYR A 76 -0.80 0.81 -1.31
C TYR A 76 -2.01 1.03 -0.39
N TYR A 77 -1.88 0.58 0.85
CA TYR A 77 -2.95 0.55 1.82
C TYR A 77 -2.55 1.34 3.06
N LEU A 78 -3.32 2.38 3.37
CA LEU A 78 -3.21 3.20 4.57
C LEU A 78 -4.16 2.63 5.63
N ALA A 79 -3.61 2.25 6.79
CA ALA A 79 -4.41 1.77 7.90
C ALA A 79 -5.27 2.91 8.46
N VAL A 80 -6.55 2.68 8.66
CA VAL A 80 -7.47 3.62 9.30
C VAL A 80 -8.38 2.93 10.29
N ASP A 81 -8.83 3.68 11.28
CA ASP A 81 -9.72 3.24 12.34
C ASP A 81 -11.16 2.98 11.86
N ASP A 82 -11.64 3.76 10.89
CA ASP A 82 -12.98 3.65 10.31
C ASP A 82 -12.98 3.98 8.80
N VAL A 83 -13.02 2.95 7.96
CA VAL A 83 -12.97 3.12 6.50
C VAL A 83 -14.15 3.92 5.97
N ASP A 84 -15.35 3.72 6.48
CA ASP A 84 -16.55 4.41 5.99
C ASP A 84 -16.46 5.91 6.29
N HIS A 85 -16.17 6.24 7.55
CA HIS A 85 -16.04 7.62 7.98
C HIS A 85 -14.91 8.34 7.23
N ARG A 86 -13.72 7.73 7.16
CA ARG A 86 -12.55 8.33 6.51
C ARG A 86 -12.76 8.50 5.02
N THR A 87 -13.46 7.57 4.38
CA THR A 87 -13.82 7.68 2.97
C THR A 87 -14.81 8.82 2.72
N ALA A 88 -15.79 9.02 3.61
CA ALA A 88 -16.70 10.16 3.52
C ALA A 88 -15.95 11.49 3.66
N VAL A 89 -15.08 11.61 4.67
CA VAL A 89 -14.23 12.81 4.87
C VAL A 89 -13.30 13.04 3.67
N ALA A 90 -12.70 11.98 3.12
CA ALA A 90 -11.87 12.09 1.92
C ALA A 90 -12.65 12.64 0.73
N ALA A 91 -13.88 12.15 0.52
CA ALA A 91 -14.75 12.63 -0.56
C ALA A 91 -15.11 14.11 -0.39
N GLU A 92 -15.45 14.55 0.84
CA GLU A 92 -15.69 15.96 1.16
C GLU A 92 -14.44 16.83 0.90
N ASN A 93 -13.25 16.28 1.11
CA ASN A 93 -11.96 16.93 0.85
C ASN A 93 -11.46 16.77 -0.59
N GLY A 94 -12.32 16.35 -1.53
CA GLY A 94 -12.05 16.36 -2.96
C GLY A 94 -11.42 15.09 -3.52
N ALA A 95 -11.40 13.99 -2.77
CA ALA A 95 -11.04 12.68 -3.32
C ALA A 95 -12.14 12.13 -4.24
N ARG A 96 -11.72 11.38 -5.26
CA ARG A 96 -12.63 10.57 -6.09
C ARG A 96 -12.65 9.14 -5.58
N ILE A 97 -13.82 8.67 -5.15
CA ILE A 97 -13.98 7.27 -4.71
C ILE A 97 -14.04 6.34 -5.92
N LEU A 98 -13.07 5.43 -6.04
CA LEU A 98 -13.01 4.43 -7.11
C LEU A 98 -13.76 3.16 -6.73
N VAL A 99 -13.53 2.69 -5.50
CA VAL A 99 -14.17 1.51 -4.94
C VAL A 99 -14.76 1.91 -3.59
N PRO A 100 -16.10 1.98 -3.46
CA PRO A 100 -16.76 2.31 -2.20
C PRO A 100 -16.40 1.34 -1.06
N PRO A 101 -16.56 1.74 0.21
CA PRO A 101 -16.28 0.87 1.35
C PRO A 101 -17.00 -0.48 1.30
N PHE A 102 -16.25 -1.57 1.39
CA PHE A 102 -16.79 -2.93 1.44
C PHE A 102 -15.94 -3.85 2.31
N ASP A 103 -16.53 -4.98 2.73
CA ASP A 103 -15.83 -5.99 3.52
C ASP A 103 -15.01 -6.90 2.60
N ALA A 104 -13.70 -6.99 2.84
CA ALA A 104 -12.77 -7.83 2.12
C ALA A 104 -12.77 -9.27 2.66
N GLY A 105 -13.97 -9.83 2.88
CA GLY A 105 -14.16 -11.07 3.62
C GLY A 105 -13.92 -10.88 5.12
N ASP A 106 -13.23 -11.83 5.74
CA ASP A 106 -12.85 -11.83 7.16
C ASP A 106 -11.60 -11.00 7.45
N GLN A 107 -10.79 -10.66 6.44
CA GLN A 107 -9.49 -9.99 6.62
C GLN A 107 -9.61 -8.51 7.04
N GLY A 108 -10.68 -7.81 6.64
CA GLY A 108 -10.82 -6.39 6.93
C GLY A 108 -11.89 -5.70 6.11
N ARG A 109 -11.88 -4.37 6.22
CA ARG A 109 -12.72 -3.46 5.43
C ARG A 109 -11.83 -2.55 4.60
N ILE A 110 -12.25 -2.24 3.38
CA ILE A 110 -11.45 -1.49 2.42
C ILE A 110 -12.28 -0.48 1.63
N ALA A 111 -11.65 0.63 1.25
CA ALA A 111 -12.09 1.51 0.17
C ALA A 111 -10.89 1.92 -0.66
N THR A 112 -11.08 2.23 -1.94
CA THR A 112 -10.02 2.76 -2.82
C THR A 112 -10.45 4.08 -3.41
N LEU A 113 -9.56 5.07 -3.35
CA LEU A 113 -9.80 6.43 -3.81
C LEU A 113 -8.61 6.97 -4.60
N ILE A 114 -8.88 8.03 -5.35
CA ILE A 114 -7.86 8.92 -5.90
C ILE A 114 -7.89 10.21 -5.10
N ASP A 115 -6.76 10.60 -4.55
CA ASP A 115 -6.62 11.83 -3.78
C ASP A 115 -6.72 13.08 -4.67
N PRO A 116 -6.78 14.30 -4.08
CA PRO A 116 -6.97 15.53 -4.85
C PRO A 116 -5.80 15.89 -5.79
N VAL A 117 -4.63 15.26 -5.62
CA VAL A 117 -3.49 15.45 -6.51
C VAL A 117 -3.41 14.40 -7.62
N GLY A 118 -4.23 13.34 -7.54
CA GLY A 118 -4.41 12.35 -8.58
C GLY A 118 -3.76 10.98 -8.29
N ALA A 119 -3.22 10.76 -7.10
CA ALA A 119 -2.63 9.48 -6.72
C ALA A 119 -3.67 8.53 -6.11
N ALA A 120 -3.58 7.25 -6.47
CA ALA A 120 -4.46 6.22 -5.93
C ALA A 120 -3.96 5.70 -4.58
N VAL A 121 -4.86 5.51 -3.61
CA VAL A 121 -4.58 4.93 -2.30
C VAL A 121 -5.79 4.14 -1.82
N SER A 122 -5.57 3.08 -1.03
CA SER A 122 -6.64 2.35 -0.38
C SER A 122 -6.64 2.59 1.13
N PHE A 123 -7.81 2.82 1.71
CA PHE A 123 -7.99 2.79 3.16
C PHE A 123 -8.28 1.36 3.60
N TRP A 124 -7.64 0.94 4.68
CA TRP A 124 -7.73 -0.43 5.18
C TRP A 124 -7.97 -0.42 6.69
N ARG A 125 -9.03 -1.08 7.12
CA ARG A 125 -9.22 -1.43 8.53
C ARG A 125 -9.06 -2.93 8.69
N PRO A 126 -7.98 -3.41 9.31
CA PRO A 126 -7.77 -4.83 9.46
C PRO A 126 -8.72 -5.45 10.49
N ARG A 127 -9.13 -6.68 10.20
CA ARG A 127 -9.79 -7.61 11.12
C ARG A 127 -8.86 -8.82 11.30
N GLY A 128 -7.89 -8.71 12.21
CA GLY A 128 -6.94 -9.80 12.51
C GLY A 128 -5.58 -9.75 11.80
N PHE A 129 -5.27 -8.69 11.06
CA PHE A 129 -3.96 -8.45 10.44
C PHE A 129 -3.34 -7.13 10.95
N ALA A 130 -2.12 -7.12 11.48
CA ALA A 130 -1.57 -5.92 12.12
C ALA A 130 -1.00 -4.88 11.15
N GLY A 131 -0.95 -5.14 9.83
CA GLY A 131 -0.23 -4.30 8.88
C GLY A 131 1.24 -4.69 8.76
N TRP A 132 2.02 -3.86 8.04
CA TRP A 132 3.47 -3.95 8.01
C TRP A 132 4.04 -3.70 9.41
N PRO A 133 5.03 -4.49 9.84
CA PRO A 133 5.81 -4.13 11.01
C PRO A 133 6.61 -2.86 10.72
N VAL A 134 6.73 -1.98 11.72
CA VAL A 134 7.71 -0.88 11.69
C VAL A 134 9.08 -1.52 11.84
N SER A 135 9.92 -1.47 10.79
CA SER A 135 11.26 -2.06 10.82
C SER A 135 12.08 -1.57 12.02
N PRO A 136 12.74 -2.46 12.78
CA PRO A 136 13.96 -2.12 13.49
C PRO A 136 15.06 -1.77 12.47
N PRO A 137 15.95 -0.80 12.76
CA PRO A 137 16.97 -0.32 11.82
C PRO A 137 17.97 -1.36 11.26
N ASP A 138 18.03 -2.56 11.83
CA ASP A 138 19.17 -3.48 11.68
C ASP A 138 18.84 -4.82 10.97
N GLU A 139 17.62 -5.01 10.47
CA GLU A 139 17.24 -6.23 9.76
C GLU A 139 17.33 -6.02 8.23
N GLY A 140 18.40 -6.55 7.63
CA GLY A 140 18.57 -6.55 6.18
C GLY A 140 17.48 -7.37 5.51
N GLY A 141 16.57 -6.70 4.79
CA GLY A 141 15.51 -7.38 4.04
C GLY A 141 14.81 -6.55 2.95
N ALA A 142 15.27 -5.32 2.65
CA ALA A 142 14.55 -4.41 1.76
C ALA A 142 13.09 -4.22 2.20
N ILE A 143 12.89 -3.93 3.49
CA ILE A 143 11.57 -3.80 4.11
C ILE A 143 11.04 -2.38 3.84
N PRO A 144 9.74 -2.19 3.52
CA PRO A 144 9.12 -0.88 3.44
C PRO A 144 9.36 -0.05 4.70
N ASP A 145 9.99 1.09 4.55
CA ASP A 145 10.35 2.00 5.64
C ASP A 145 9.52 3.27 5.59
N HIS A 146 9.38 3.84 4.40
CA HIS A 146 8.86 5.18 4.21
C HIS A 146 8.13 5.28 2.87
N MET A 147 7.06 6.05 2.81
CA MET A 147 6.28 6.26 1.58
C MET A 147 6.50 7.67 1.04
N VAL A 148 6.68 7.80 -0.26
CA VAL A 148 6.84 9.09 -0.93
C VAL A 148 5.67 9.29 -1.89
N LEU A 149 4.95 10.41 -1.75
CA LEU A 149 4.02 10.87 -2.78
C LEU A 149 4.68 11.98 -3.59
N VAL A 150 5.00 11.67 -4.83
CA VAL A 150 5.55 12.62 -5.81
C VAL A 150 4.38 13.21 -6.59
N CYS A 151 4.15 14.52 -6.50
CA CYS A 151 3.03 15.20 -7.17
C CYS A 151 3.32 16.70 -7.43
N ALA A 152 2.51 17.34 -8.27
CA ALA A 152 2.70 18.75 -8.62
C ALA A 152 2.36 19.73 -7.48
N ASP A 153 1.59 19.30 -6.47
CA ASP A 153 1.18 20.14 -5.34
C ASP A 153 1.28 19.37 -4.00
N PRO A 154 2.50 19.26 -3.44
CA PRO A 154 2.75 18.51 -2.20
C PRO A 154 2.00 19.06 -0.98
N GLU A 155 1.77 20.37 -0.93
CA GLU A 155 1.04 21.00 0.19
C GLU A 155 -0.44 20.64 0.15
N ARG A 156 -1.07 20.61 -1.03
CA ARG A 156 -2.44 20.13 -1.17
C ARG A 156 -2.58 18.68 -0.76
N ALA A 157 -1.61 17.82 -1.12
CA ALA A 157 -1.59 16.44 -0.66
C ALA A 157 -1.48 16.36 0.86
N ARG A 158 -0.52 17.07 1.48
CA ARG A 158 -0.35 17.09 2.94
C ARG A 158 -1.60 17.55 3.67
N HIS A 159 -2.24 18.62 3.17
CA HIS A 159 -3.49 19.13 3.74
C HIS A 159 -4.61 18.08 3.65
N PHE A 160 -4.78 17.44 2.48
CA PHE A 160 -5.77 16.40 2.28
C PHE A 160 -5.59 15.23 3.26
N TYR A 161 -4.38 14.67 3.37
CA TYR A 161 -4.15 13.53 4.25
C TYR A 161 -4.32 13.92 5.71
N THR A 162 -3.76 15.06 6.16
CA THR A 162 -3.94 15.56 7.53
C THR A 162 -5.41 15.79 7.88
N GLY A 163 -6.20 16.37 6.95
CA GLY A 163 -7.64 16.57 7.14
C GLY A 163 -8.44 15.27 7.17
N THR A 164 -7.95 14.24 6.48
CA THR A 164 -8.64 12.94 6.39
C THR A 164 -8.34 12.03 7.58
N THR A 165 -7.08 11.96 8.03
CA THR A 165 -6.66 11.15 9.19
C THR A 165 -6.74 11.93 10.51
N GLY A 166 -6.85 13.26 10.47
CA GLY A 166 -6.90 14.12 11.65
C GLY A 166 -5.52 14.40 12.26
N ALA A 167 -4.46 13.82 11.70
CA ALA A 167 -3.07 14.05 12.08
C ALA A 167 -2.16 13.85 10.85
N PRO A 168 -0.97 14.47 10.80
CA PRO A 168 -0.01 14.19 9.75
C PRO A 168 0.34 12.70 9.68
N LEU A 169 0.44 12.14 8.47
CA LEU A 169 0.88 10.76 8.30
C LEU A 169 2.34 10.60 8.74
N ALA A 170 2.59 9.65 9.64
CA ALA A 170 3.95 9.28 9.98
C ALA A 170 4.63 8.57 8.80
N ARG A 171 5.94 8.81 8.62
CA ARG A 171 6.78 8.15 7.60
C ARG A 171 6.27 8.32 6.17
N VAL A 172 5.68 9.48 5.89
CA VAL A 172 5.29 9.90 4.54
C VAL A 172 5.97 11.23 4.21
N THR A 173 6.58 11.31 3.03
CA THR A 173 7.08 12.56 2.46
C THR A 173 6.30 12.90 1.21
N PHE A 174 5.90 14.17 1.10
CA PHE A 174 5.30 14.73 -0.11
C PHE A 174 6.38 15.50 -0.86
N LEU A 175 6.70 15.09 -2.09
CA LEU A 175 7.73 15.70 -2.92
C LEU A 175 7.13 16.32 -4.18
N GLU A 176 7.71 17.43 -4.61
CA GLU A 176 7.33 18.09 -5.85
C GLU A 176 7.79 17.27 -7.06
N ALA A 177 6.86 17.00 -7.96
CA ALA A 177 7.14 16.29 -9.20
C ALA A 177 7.78 17.20 -10.25
N ALA A 178 8.58 16.61 -11.15
CA ALA A 178 9.02 17.32 -12.34
C ALA A 178 7.81 17.79 -13.18
N PRO A 179 7.90 18.94 -13.89
CA PRO A 179 6.79 19.45 -14.70
C PRO A 179 6.26 18.40 -15.69
N GLY A 180 4.94 18.15 -15.64
CA GLY A 180 4.26 17.20 -16.52
C GLY A 180 4.32 15.74 -16.07
N ALA A 181 5.02 15.41 -14.98
CA ALA A 181 5.00 14.05 -14.42
C ALA A 181 3.66 13.76 -13.72
N ALA A 182 3.17 12.53 -13.88
CA ALA A 182 1.96 12.08 -13.22
C ALA A 182 2.20 11.85 -11.71
N PRO A 183 1.20 12.12 -10.86
CA PRO A 183 1.29 11.84 -9.43
C PRO A 183 1.41 10.34 -9.16
N HIS A 184 2.29 9.94 -8.26
CA HIS A 184 2.47 8.53 -7.91
C HIS A 184 3.07 8.33 -6.53
N TRP A 185 2.77 7.17 -5.96
CA TRP A 185 3.36 6.68 -4.73
C TRP A 185 4.61 5.85 -5.03
N GLU A 186 5.67 6.12 -4.28
CA GLU A 186 6.88 5.31 -4.22
C GLU A 186 7.03 4.75 -2.81
N VAL A 187 7.58 3.55 -2.70
CA VAL A 187 7.99 2.96 -1.43
C VAL A 187 9.51 3.03 -1.33
N SER A 188 10.00 3.64 -0.26
CA SER A 188 11.41 3.59 0.12
C SER A 188 11.65 2.33 0.95
N LEU A 189 12.65 1.55 0.55
CA LEU A 189 13.01 0.30 1.21
C LEU A 189 14.26 0.52 2.06
N ALA A 190 14.21 0.09 3.32
CA ALA A 190 15.41 0.03 4.16
C ALA A 190 16.27 -1.17 3.72
N VAL A 191 17.50 -0.88 3.29
CA VAL A 191 18.47 -1.87 2.82
C VAL A 191 19.74 -1.76 3.65
N GLY A 192 20.24 -2.89 4.15
CA GLY A 192 21.48 -2.92 4.95
C GLY A 192 22.73 -2.58 4.13
N ASP A 193 22.69 -2.80 2.81
CA ASP A 193 23.73 -2.41 1.85
C ASP A 193 23.08 -2.02 0.51
N PRO A 194 23.00 -0.71 0.18
CA PRO A 194 22.43 -0.24 -1.08
C PRO A 194 23.13 -0.77 -2.33
N GLY A 195 24.40 -1.16 -2.24
CA GLY A 195 25.18 -1.66 -3.39
C GLY A 195 24.76 -3.05 -3.88
N ARG A 196 23.89 -3.74 -3.14
CA ARG A 196 23.36 -5.06 -3.51
C ARG A 196 22.06 -5.02 -4.30
N VAL A 197 21.42 -3.85 -4.44
CA VAL A 197 20.09 -3.68 -5.06
C VAL A 197 20.21 -3.07 -6.47
N ALA A 198 21.31 -3.35 -7.16
CA ALA A 198 21.62 -2.78 -8.48
C ALA A 198 21.16 -3.65 -9.65
#